data_AF-A0A0N1NTY4-F1
#
_entry.id   AF-A0A0N1NTY4-F1
#
_cell.length_a   1.000
_cell.length_b   1.000
_cell.length_c   1.000
_cell.angle_alpha   90.00
_cell.angle_beta   90.00
_cell.angle_gamma   90.00
#
_symmetry.space_group_name_H-M   'P 1'
#
loop_
_entity.id
_entity.type
_entity.pdbx_description
1 polymer ?
#
loop_
_entity_poly.entity_id
_entity_poly.type
_entity_poly.pdbx_seq_one_letter_code
_entity_poly.pdbx_strand_id
1 'polypeptide(L)'
;MRVHDPAQARKVLRVSRRGAAELGGLLTYGREKQLYHAVESQVLLGHGGPQLNPLAEESVSGFSHPDAPNWAFGDLAGSRCDLALARLFSGDVDGAATAIRPVLDLPASHRNNGIIVSTMRVRHALTADPTRTAVAARDLRAEIEAFPAGRPALPRG
;
A
#
# COMPACT_ATOMS: atom_id res chain seq x y z
N MET A 1 68.84 16.16 2.05
CA MET A 1 68.15 14.86 2.18
C MET A 1 67.14 14.96 3.32
N ARG A 2 65.88 15.29 3.00
CA ARG A 2 64.76 15.28 3.98
C ARG A 2 64.05 13.95 3.82
N VAL A 3 64.01 13.13 4.87
CA VAL A 3 63.22 11.90 4.89
C VAL A 3 61.90 12.23 5.57
N HIS A 4 60.82 12.05 4.80
CA HIS A 4 59.43 12.24 5.20
C HIS A 4 59.01 11.13 6.18
N ASP A 5 58.44 11.51 7.32
CA ASP A 5 57.76 10.62 8.27
C ASP A 5 56.43 10.11 7.65
N PRO A 6 56.19 8.79 7.55
CA PRO A 6 55.06 8.20 6.82
C PRO A 6 53.77 8.03 7.66
N ALA A 7 53.49 8.92 8.61
CA ALA A 7 52.26 8.89 9.40
C ALA A 7 51.23 9.95 8.95
N GLN A 8 50.92 10.01 7.64
CA GLN A 8 49.73 10.74 7.19
C GLN A 8 48.47 9.92 7.49
N ALA A 9 47.81 10.31 8.58
CA ALA A 9 46.52 9.84 9.02
C ALA A 9 45.46 9.99 7.92
N ARG A 10 45.10 8.89 7.26
CA ARG A 10 43.82 8.78 6.56
C ARG A 10 42.72 8.74 7.61
N LYS A 11 42.15 9.91 7.93
CA LYS A 11 40.88 10.00 8.65
C LYS A 11 39.79 9.47 7.71
N VAL A 12 39.63 8.14 7.70
CA VAL A 12 38.47 7.50 7.08
C VAL A 12 37.27 8.02 7.87
N LEU A 13 36.50 8.90 7.24
CA LEU A 13 35.19 9.32 7.72
C LEU A 13 34.32 8.06 7.74
N ARG A 14 34.29 7.35 8.88
CA ARG A 14 33.22 6.39 9.14
C ARG A 14 31.95 7.20 9.14
N VAL A 15 31.20 7.12 8.03
CA VAL A 15 29.79 7.48 8.01
C VAL A 15 29.14 6.55 9.01
N SER A 16 28.95 7.03 10.23
CA SER A 16 28.07 6.37 11.19
C SER A 16 26.70 6.32 10.52
N ARG A 17 26.24 5.12 10.17
CA ARG A 17 24.84 4.87 9.83
C ARG A 17 24.04 5.18 11.09
N ARG A 18 23.74 6.45 11.32
CA ARG A 18 22.68 6.83 12.24
C ARG A 18 21.41 6.20 11.68
N GLY A 19 20.81 5.28 12.44
CA GLY A 19 19.53 4.71 12.07
C GLY A 19 18.55 5.85 11.82
N ALA A 20 17.76 5.74 10.76
CA ALA A 20 16.76 6.76 10.39
C ALA A 20 15.77 7.11 11.52
N ALA A 21 15.78 6.34 12.62
CA ALA A 21 14.99 6.57 13.83
C ALA A 21 15.38 7.83 14.63
N GLU A 22 16.60 8.36 14.50
CA GLU A 22 17.04 9.55 15.28
C GLU A 22 16.76 10.90 14.58
N LEU A 23 16.33 10.89 13.32
CA LEU A 23 15.88 12.08 12.61
C LEU A 23 14.37 12.20 12.77
N GLY A 24 13.92 12.78 13.89
CA GLY A 24 12.52 13.16 14.06
C GLY A 24 12.04 14.12 12.97
N GLY A 25 10.78 14.00 12.54
CA GLY A 25 10.13 14.86 11.56
C GLY A 25 8.69 14.43 11.25
N LEU A 26 7.97 15.21 10.42
CA LEU A 26 6.56 14.95 10.04
C LEU A 26 6.35 13.56 9.39
N LEU A 27 7.42 12.94 8.89
CA LEU A 27 7.43 11.62 8.23
C LEU A 27 8.05 10.51 9.09
N THR A 28 8.26 10.73 10.39
CA THR A 28 8.66 9.65 11.31
C THR A 28 7.44 8.80 11.63
N TYR A 29 7.02 8.01 10.65
CA TYR A 29 5.89 7.09 10.79
C TYR A 29 6.24 5.89 11.66
N GLY A 30 5.23 5.33 12.33
CA GLY A 30 5.31 4.00 12.93
C GLY A 30 5.61 2.91 11.89
N ARG A 31 6.05 1.74 12.35
CA ARG A 31 6.51 0.64 11.48
C ARG A 31 5.44 0.21 10.48
N GLU A 32 4.20 0.15 10.92
CA GLU A 32 3.01 -0.19 10.13
C GLU A 32 2.81 0.76 8.95
N LYS A 33 2.96 2.07 9.15
CA LYS A 33 2.81 3.08 8.08
C LYS A 33 4.02 3.15 7.17
N GLN A 34 5.23 2.89 7.68
CA GLN A 34 6.40 2.69 6.81
C GLN A 34 6.22 1.47 5.88
N LEU A 35 5.71 0.37 6.42
CA LEU A 35 5.47 -0.85 5.65
C LEU A 35 4.36 -0.65 4.63
N TYR A 36 3.26 0.02 4.99
CA TYR A 36 2.21 0.45 4.06
C TYR A 36 2.78 1.19 2.86
N HIS A 37 3.54 2.26 3.07
CA HIS A 37 4.12 3.02 1.96
C HIS A 37 5.14 2.23 1.14
N ALA A 38 5.89 1.32 1.77
CA ALA A 38 6.80 0.43 1.06
C ALA A 38 6.04 -0.52 0.13
N VAL A 39 4.96 -1.13 0.60
CA VAL A 39 4.10 -2.00 -0.22
C VAL A 39 3.38 -1.21 -1.30
N GLU A 40 2.75 -0.08 -0.95
CA GLU A 40 2.03 0.81 -1.86
C GLU A 40 2.94 1.21 -3.03
N SER A 41 4.18 1.62 -2.73
CA SER A 41 5.16 1.98 -3.77
C SER A 41 5.45 0.81 -4.73
N GLN A 42 5.56 -0.41 -4.23
CA GLN A 42 5.84 -1.59 -5.06
C GLN A 42 4.65 -1.95 -5.95
N VAL A 43 3.43 -1.96 -5.41
CA VAL A 43 2.23 -2.29 -6.20
C VAL A 43 1.91 -1.20 -7.22
N LEU A 44 2.21 0.07 -6.93
CA LEU A 44 2.06 1.16 -7.91
C LEU A 44 3.06 1.06 -9.07
N LEU A 45 4.18 0.37 -8.88
CA LEU A 45 5.13 0.00 -9.95
C LEU A 45 4.73 -1.29 -10.69
N GLY A 46 3.58 -1.88 -10.34
CA GLY A 46 3.09 -3.12 -10.95
C GLY A 46 3.74 -4.38 -10.38
N HIS A 47 4.43 -4.29 -9.25
CA HIS A 47 5.06 -5.45 -8.62
C HIS A 47 4.07 -6.24 -7.76
N GLY A 48 4.23 -7.55 -7.79
CA GLY A 48 3.53 -8.52 -6.95
C GLY A 48 4.45 -9.71 -6.69
N GLY A 49 3.87 -10.79 -6.18
CA GLY A 49 4.53 -12.07 -6.09
C GLY A 49 4.76 -12.56 -4.67
N PRO A 50 5.39 -13.73 -4.53
CA PRO A 50 5.53 -14.42 -3.25
C PRO A 50 6.37 -13.65 -2.22
N GLN A 51 7.20 -12.69 -2.65
CA GLN A 51 7.96 -11.82 -1.75
C GLN A 51 7.14 -10.63 -1.24
N LEU A 52 6.21 -10.10 -2.05
CA LEU A 52 5.44 -8.90 -1.69
C LEU A 52 4.16 -9.24 -0.93
N ASN A 53 3.52 -10.38 -1.23
CA ASN A 53 2.27 -10.79 -0.58
C ASN A 53 2.38 -10.86 0.95
N PRO A 54 3.43 -11.47 1.56
CA PRO A 54 3.56 -11.50 3.02
C PRO A 54 3.74 -10.11 3.63
N LEU A 55 4.45 -9.20 2.95
CA LEU A 55 4.64 -7.82 3.39
C LEU A 55 3.33 -7.03 3.35
N ALA A 56 2.52 -7.25 2.31
CA ALA A 56 1.20 -6.66 2.19
C ALA A 56 0.24 -7.20 3.28
N GLU A 57 0.30 -8.49 3.58
CA GLU A 57 -0.44 -9.12 4.70
C GLU A 57 0.00 -8.56 6.05
N GLU A 58 1.31 -8.40 6.28
CA GLU A 58 1.85 -7.76 7.49
C GLU A 58 1.37 -6.29 7.60
N SER A 59 1.32 -5.55 6.49
CA SER A 59 0.77 -4.19 6.47
C SER A 59 -0.70 -4.16 6.89
N VAL A 60 -1.54 -5.07 6.37
CA VAL A 60 -2.95 -5.19 6.79
C VAL A 60 -3.06 -5.52 8.28
N SER A 61 -2.24 -6.45 8.76
CA SER A 61 -2.22 -6.84 10.18
C SER A 61 -1.88 -5.65 11.10
N GLY A 62 -0.92 -4.81 10.67
CA GLY A 62 -0.51 -3.60 11.39
C GLY A 62 -1.65 -2.61 11.66
N PHE A 63 -2.67 -2.56 10.81
CA PHE A 63 -3.85 -1.71 10.98
C PHE A 63 -5.13 -2.46 11.36
N SER A 64 -5.06 -3.73 11.75
CA SER A 64 -6.25 -4.55 12.04
C SER A 64 -6.85 -4.31 13.44
N HIS A 65 -6.16 -3.60 14.33
CA HIS A 65 -6.61 -3.31 15.70
C HIS A 65 -7.11 -1.86 15.83
N PRO A 66 -8.43 -1.61 15.96
CA PRO A 66 -8.99 -0.26 16.03
C PRO A 66 -8.51 0.58 17.22
N ASP A 67 -8.12 -0.07 18.31
CA ASP A 67 -7.65 0.59 19.53
C ASP A 67 -6.15 0.92 19.50
N ALA A 68 -5.43 0.56 18.42
CA ALA A 68 -4.02 0.87 18.31
C ALA A 68 -3.79 2.38 18.12
N PRO A 69 -2.73 2.96 18.72
CA PRO A 69 -2.54 4.41 18.76
C PRO A 69 -2.35 5.05 17.38
N ASN A 70 -1.84 4.28 16.41
CA ASN A 70 -1.61 4.73 15.03
C ASN A 70 -2.67 4.17 14.07
N TRP A 71 -3.77 3.64 14.58
CA TRP A 71 -4.82 3.07 13.74
C TRP A 71 -5.54 4.16 12.95
N ALA A 72 -5.73 3.89 11.66
CA ALA A 72 -6.60 4.68 10.80
C ALA A 72 -7.33 3.74 9.84
N PHE A 73 -8.66 3.82 9.79
CA PHE A 73 -9.45 2.99 8.89
C PHE A 73 -9.06 3.18 7.41
N GLY A 74 -8.61 4.40 7.05
CA GLY A 74 -8.12 4.71 5.70
C GLY A 74 -6.85 3.96 5.34
N ASP A 75 -5.89 3.87 6.27
CA ASP A 75 -4.66 3.12 6.07
C ASP A 75 -4.96 1.61 5.98
N LEU A 76 -5.85 1.08 6.83
CA LEU A 76 -6.31 -0.31 6.73
C LEU A 76 -6.96 -0.61 5.36
N ALA A 77 -7.83 0.29 4.89
CA ALA A 77 -8.48 0.14 3.59
C ALA A 77 -7.46 0.22 2.44
N GLY A 78 -6.49 1.13 2.53
CA GLY A 78 -5.36 1.23 1.60
C GLY A 78 -4.55 -0.07 1.55
N SER A 79 -4.08 -0.58 2.70
CA SER A 79 -3.31 -1.82 2.80
C SER A 79 -4.05 -3.03 2.18
N ARG A 80 -5.38 -3.09 2.33
CA ARG A 80 -6.20 -4.15 1.72
C ARG A 80 -6.26 -4.03 0.19
N CYS A 81 -6.38 -2.82 -0.34
CA CYS A 81 -6.29 -2.58 -1.79
C CYS A 81 -4.90 -2.94 -2.33
N ASP A 82 -3.83 -2.62 -1.59
CA ASP A 82 -2.47 -2.98 -1.98
C ASP A 82 -2.24 -4.49 -1.96
N LEU A 83 -2.75 -5.21 -0.96
CA LEU A 83 -2.74 -6.68 -0.94
C LEU A 83 -3.50 -7.26 -2.14
N ALA A 84 -4.65 -6.69 -2.49
CA ALA A 84 -5.39 -7.11 -3.68
C ALA A 84 -4.57 -6.89 -4.97
N LEU A 85 -3.89 -5.75 -5.11
CA LEU A 85 -3.00 -5.48 -6.24
C LEU A 85 -1.83 -6.48 -6.30
N ALA A 86 -1.15 -6.72 -5.18
CA ALA A 86 -0.03 -7.66 -5.12
C ALA A 86 -0.44 -9.08 -5.55
N ARG A 87 -1.62 -9.55 -5.10
CA ARG A 87 -2.21 -10.83 -5.51
C ARG A 87 -2.57 -10.84 -6.99
N LEU A 88 -3.21 -9.79 -7.49
CA LEU A 88 -3.51 -9.65 -8.91
C LEU A 88 -2.26 -9.71 -9.77
N PHE A 89 -1.19 -8.99 -9.45
CA PHE A 89 0.06 -9.04 -10.21
C PHE A 89 0.75 -10.41 -10.15
N SER A 90 0.33 -11.28 -9.23
CA SER A 90 0.77 -12.68 -9.14
C SER A 90 -0.17 -13.66 -9.86
N GLY A 91 -1.27 -13.19 -10.45
CA GLY A 91 -2.30 -14.02 -11.08
C GLY A 91 -3.38 -14.57 -10.13
N ASP A 92 -3.35 -14.21 -8.84
CA ASP A 92 -4.30 -14.68 -7.84
C ASP A 92 -5.54 -13.77 -7.76
N VAL A 93 -6.53 -14.05 -8.62
CA VAL A 93 -7.77 -13.27 -8.70
C VAL A 93 -8.69 -13.51 -7.50
N ASP A 94 -8.83 -14.75 -7.06
CA ASP A 94 -9.71 -15.11 -5.94
C ASP A 94 -9.18 -14.56 -4.61
N GLY A 95 -7.87 -14.64 -4.41
CA GLY A 95 -7.22 -14.01 -3.27
C GLY A 95 -7.32 -12.49 -3.30
N ALA A 96 -7.28 -11.85 -4.47
CA ALA A 96 -7.52 -10.41 -4.58
C ALA A 96 -8.96 -10.03 -4.23
N ALA A 97 -9.95 -10.80 -4.70
CA ALA A 97 -11.36 -10.62 -4.35
C ALA A 97 -11.59 -10.73 -2.84
N THR A 98 -10.91 -11.69 -2.19
CA THR A 98 -10.95 -11.87 -0.74
C THR A 98 -10.32 -10.68 0.00
N ALA A 99 -9.17 -10.20 -0.47
CA ALA A 99 -8.44 -9.11 0.18
C ALA A 99 -9.22 -7.78 0.17
N ILE A 100 -9.88 -7.44 -0.95
CA ILE A 100 -10.59 -6.17 -1.09
C ILE A 100 -12.00 -6.19 -0.49
N ARG A 101 -12.58 -7.38 -0.22
CA ARG A 101 -13.95 -7.53 0.29
C ARG A 101 -14.29 -6.59 1.45
N PRO A 102 -13.49 -6.50 2.53
CA PRO A 102 -13.80 -5.61 3.66
C PRO A 102 -13.81 -4.12 3.31
N VAL A 103 -13.17 -3.72 2.21
CA VAL A 103 -13.19 -2.34 1.69
C VAL A 103 -14.50 -2.06 0.96
N LEU A 104 -14.97 -3.02 0.15
CA LEU A 104 -16.24 -2.89 -0.59
C LEU A 104 -17.45 -2.86 0.36
N ASP A 105 -17.33 -3.55 1.49
CA ASP A 105 -18.34 -3.59 2.56
C ASP A 105 -18.36 -2.31 3.42
N LEU A 106 -17.44 -1.37 3.24
CA LEU A 106 -17.43 -0.11 4.00
C LEU A 106 -18.73 0.68 3.75
N PRO A 107 -19.33 1.29 4.80
CA PRO A 107 -20.47 2.16 4.63
C PRO A 107 -20.08 3.41 3.82
N ALA A 108 -21.03 4.00 3.09
CA ALA A 108 -20.78 5.16 2.23
C ALA A 108 -20.07 6.33 2.96
N SER A 109 -20.36 6.52 4.25
CA SER A 109 -19.72 7.53 5.11
C SER A 109 -18.20 7.37 5.27
N HIS A 110 -17.67 6.17 5.04
CA HIS A 110 -16.23 5.86 5.15
C HIS A 110 -15.55 5.78 3.78
N ARG A 111 -16.28 5.92 2.67
CA ARG A 111 -15.73 5.85 1.30
C ARG A 111 -15.15 7.20 0.88
N ASN A 112 -14.07 7.62 1.53
CA ASN A 112 -13.38 8.85 1.18
C ASN A 112 -12.67 8.73 -0.19
N ASN A 113 -12.23 9.86 -0.74
CA ASN A 113 -11.62 9.90 -2.07
C ASN A 113 -10.35 9.03 -2.18
N GLY A 114 -9.55 8.94 -1.12
CA GLY A 114 -8.35 8.09 -1.11
C GLY A 114 -8.70 6.62 -1.28
N ILE A 115 -9.68 6.13 -0.53
CA ILE A 115 -10.17 4.75 -0.63
C ILE A 115 -10.77 4.50 -2.01
N ILE A 116 -11.60 5.42 -2.53
CA ILE A 116 -12.17 5.30 -3.88
C ILE A 116 -11.07 5.16 -4.93
N VAL A 117 -10.04 6.02 -4.89
CA VAL A 117 -8.91 5.96 -5.82
C VAL A 117 -8.17 4.61 -5.70
N SER A 118 -7.90 4.13 -4.49
CA SER A 118 -7.25 2.84 -4.28
C SER A 118 -8.07 1.66 -4.83
N THR A 119 -9.39 1.65 -4.59
CA THR A 119 -10.27 0.61 -5.16
C THR A 119 -10.29 0.68 -6.70
N MET A 120 -10.28 1.88 -7.29
CA MET A 120 -10.23 2.04 -8.75
C MET A 120 -8.92 1.57 -9.38
N ARG A 121 -7.79 1.63 -8.65
CA ARG A 121 -6.52 1.01 -9.09
C ARG A 121 -6.65 -0.51 -9.20
N VAL A 122 -7.33 -1.15 -8.24
CA VAL A 122 -7.62 -2.60 -8.30
C VAL A 122 -8.47 -2.94 -9.51
N ARG A 123 -9.51 -2.14 -9.80
CA ARG A 123 -10.30 -2.28 -11.04
C ARG A 123 -9.42 -2.19 -12.29
N HIS A 124 -8.52 -1.22 -12.35
CA HIS A 124 -7.64 -1.06 -13.50
C HIS A 124 -6.74 -2.28 -13.70
N ALA A 125 -6.15 -2.80 -12.62
CA ALA A 125 -5.33 -4.02 -12.64
C ALA A 125 -6.13 -5.27 -13.06
N LEU A 126 -7.41 -5.38 -12.66
CA LEU A 126 -8.30 -6.46 -13.14
C LEU A 126 -8.50 -6.41 -14.66
N THR A 127 -8.57 -5.22 -15.24
CA THR A 127 -8.82 -5.04 -16.69
C THR A 127 -7.57 -5.07 -17.57
N ALA A 128 -6.38 -5.00 -16.99
CA ALA A 128 -5.12 -4.89 -17.73
C ALA A 128 -4.69 -6.21 -18.38
N ASP A 129 -5.17 -7.35 -17.89
CA ASP A 129 -4.83 -8.68 -18.38
C ASP A 129 -6.06 -9.37 -18.99
N PRO A 130 -6.10 -9.55 -20.32
CA PRO A 130 -7.22 -10.19 -21.02
C PRO A 130 -7.44 -11.65 -20.62
N THR A 131 -6.49 -12.31 -19.96
CA THR A 131 -6.66 -13.69 -19.47
C THR A 131 -7.56 -13.76 -18.23
N ARG A 132 -7.78 -12.63 -17.54
CA ARG A 132 -8.68 -12.49 -16.38
C ARG A 132 -10.14 -12.33 -16.84
N THR A 133 -10.61 -13.30 -17.61
CA THR A 133 -11.97 -13.33 -18.17
C THR A 133 -12.96 -14.18 -17.38
N ALA A 134 -12.50 -14.78 -16.28
CA ALA A 134 -13.33 -15.52 -15.35
C ALA A 134 -14.51 -14.66 -14.87
N VAL A 135 -15.67 -15.30 -14.65
CA VAL A 135 -16.89 -14.66 -14.15
C VAL A 135 -16.59 -13.86 -12.87
N ALA A 136 -15.79 -14.42 -11.96
CA ALA A 136 -15.35 -13.77 -10.74
C ALA A 136 -14.65 -12.42 -10.96
N ALA A 137 -13.80 -12.30 -11.98
CA ALA A 137 -13.12 -11.04 -12.31
C ALA A 137 -14.10 -9.98 -12.85
N ARG A 138 -15.12 -10.40 -13.59
CA ARG A 138 -16.16 -9.51 -14.14
C ARG A 138 -17.08 -8.99 -13.04
N ASP A 139 -17.50 -9.87 -12.14
CA ASP A 139 -18.39 -9.53 -11.03
C ASP A 139 -17.68 -8.57 -10.06
N LEU A 140 -16.43 -8.88 -9.70
CA LEU A 140 -15.61 -8.00 -8.86
C LEU A 140 -15.42 -6.61 -9.50
N ARG A 141 -15.19 -6.56 -10.82
CA ARG A 141 -15.08 -5.29 -11.56
C ARG A 141 -16.37 -4.47 -11.47
N ALA A 142 -17.53 -5.09 -11.67
CA ALA A 142 -18.81 -4.42 -11.63
C ALA A 142 -19.10 -3.85 -10.23
N GLU A 143 -18.76 -4.61 -9.19
CA GLU A 143 -18.91 -4.18 -7.82
C GLU A 143 -18.02 -2.97 -7.47
N ILE A 144 -16.74 -3.01 -7.88
CA ILE A 144 -15.82 -1.89 -7.68
C ILE A 144 -16.32 -0.63 -8.42
N GLU A 145 -16.91 -0.80 -9.61
CA GLU A 145 -17.44 0.32 -10.38
C GLU A 145 -18.64 1.01 -9.71
N ALA A 146 -19.46 0.24 -8.98
CA ALA A 146 -20.58 0.79 -8.20
C ALA A 146 -20.16 1.41 -6.86
N PHE A 147 -18.94 1.11 -6.38
CA PHE A 147 -18.44 1.51 -5.05
C PHE A 147 -18.53 3.03 -4.75
N PRO A 148 -18.23 3.95 -5.69
CA PRO A 148 -18.22 5.39 -5.41
C PRO A 148 -19.60 6.05 -5.20
N ALA A 149 -20.73 5.35 -5.39
CA ALA A 149 -22.07 5.93 -5.56
C ALA A 149 -22.69 6.63 -4.31
N GLY A 150 -21.88 7.07 -3.34
CA GLY A 150 -22.30 7.62 -2.05
C GLY A 150 -22.43 9.15 -1.93
N ARG A 151 -22.35 9.93 -3.02
CA ARG A 151 -22.51 11.41 -2.92
C ARG A 151 -23.44 11.96 -3.99
N PRO A 152 -24.65 12.45 -3.64
CA PRO A 152 -25.35 13.39 -4.49
C PRO A 152 -24.44 14.60 -4.70
N ALA A 153 -24.17 14.97 -5.96
CA ALA A 153 -23.58 16.27 -6.24
C ALA A 153 -24.45 17.35 -5.57
N LEU A 154 -23.80 18.35 -4.95
CA LEU A 154 -24.53 19.50 -4.41
C LEU A 154 -25.47 20.04 -5.50
N PRO A 155 -26.74 20.37 -5.16
CA PRO A 155 -27.64 20.99 -6.12
C PRO A 155 -26.95 22.22 -6.71
N ARG A 156 -27.04 22.41 -8.03
CA ARG A 156 -26.64 23.67 -8.64
C ARG A 156 -27.63 24.73 -8.15
N GLY A 157 -27.18 25.56 -7.22
CA GLY A 157 -27.87 26.78 -6.81
C GLY A 157 -27.86 27.81 -7.93
#